data_AF-A0AAJ2BTF3-F1
#
_entry.id   AF-A0AAJ2BTF3-F1
#
_cell.length_a   1.000
_cell.length_b   1.000
_cell.length_c   1.000
_cell.angle_alpha   90.00
_cell.angle_beta   90.00
_cell.angle_gamma   90.00
#
_symmetry.space_group_name_H-M   'P 1'
#
loop_
_entity.id
_entity.type
_entity.pdbx_description
1 polymer ?
#
loop_
_entity_poly.entity_id
_entity_poly.type
_entity_poly.pdbx_seq_one_letter_code
_entity_poly.pdbx_strand_id
1 'polypeptide(L)'
;MTAITADERRKRLAQVRSDISALMANGALGSPEKALALINELEQLSQGSADPRYFQTLRNMLESTAKVQALSAELQKISGSSKPEDIARRQEILSQLQQLSTRISAEAADLQSGARRAANAGKS
;
A
#
# COMPACT_ATOMS: atom_id res chain seq x y z
N MET A 1 -9.10 19.89 -23.83
CA MET A 1 -8.62 19.45 -22.51
C MET A 1 -7.89 20.61 -21.87
N THR A 2 -8.52 21.29 -20.91
CA THR A 2 -7.93 22.43 -20.19
C THR A 2 -6.76 21.92 -19.36
N ALA A 3 -5.56 22.39 -19.68
CA ALA A 3 -4.36 22.08 -18.93
C ALA A 3 -4.51 22.62 -17.51
N ILE A 4 -4.52 21.73 -16.51
CA ILE A 4 -4.44 22.09 -15.09
C ILE A 4 -3.26 23.07 -14.92
N THR A 5 -3.53 24.22 -14.28
CA THR A 5 -2.49 25.21 -13.98
C THR A 5 -1.50 24.67 -12.95
N ALA A 6 -0.27 25.19 -12.92
CA ALA A 6 0.75 24.74 -11.97
C ALA A 6 0.33 24.88 -10.50
N ASP A 7 -0.51 25.87 -10.17
CA ASP A 7 -1.04 26.09 -8.83
C ASP A 7 -2.16 25.13 -8.47
N GLU A 8 -3.07 24.84 -9.39
CA GLU A 8 -4.08 23.79 -9.20
C GLU A 8 -3.44 22.43 -9.03
N ARG A 9 -2.38 22.12 -9.79
CA ARG A 9 -1.61 20.88 -9.63
C ARG A 9 -0.99 20.78 -8.25
N ARG A 10 -0.35 21.85 -7.76
CA ARG A 10 0.24 21.88 -6.41
C ARG A 10 -0.81 21.69 -5.32
N LYS A 11 -1.95 22.38 -5.42
CA LYS A 11 -3.08 22.20 -4.49
C LYS A 11 -3.60 20.77 -4.50
N ARG A 12 -3.80 20.20 -5.69
CA ARG A 12 -4.26 18.81 -5.86
C ARG A 12 -3.27 17.80 -5.28
N LEU A 13 -1.97 17.99 -5.54
CA LEU A 13 -0.90 17.14 -5.01
C LEU A 13 -0.86 17.17 -3.47
N ALA A 14 -1.00 18.36 -2.88
CA ALA A 14 -1.05 18.51 -1.42
C ALA A 14 -2.29 17.81 -0.82
N GLN A 15 -3.44 17.93 -1.47
CA GLN A 15 -4.67 17.26 -1.04
C GLN A 15 -4.50 15.73 -1.08
N VAL A 16 -4.04 15.18 -2.21
CA VAL A 16 -3.84 13.73 -2.37
C VAL A 16 -2.85 13.18 -1.34
N ARG A 17 -1.75 13.89 -1.07
CA ARG A 17 -0.80 13.52 0.00
C ARG A 17 -1.43 13.52 1.39
N SER A 18 -2.29 14.51 1.67
CA SER A 18 -3.04 14.59 2.93
C SER A 18 -4.02 13.42 3.05
N ASP A 19 -4.74 13.10 1.98
CA ASP A 19 -5.74 12.02 1.98
C ASP A 19 -5.08 10.66 2.17
N ILE A 20 -3.92 10.43 1.54
CA ILE A 20 -3.10 9.23 1.77
C ILE A 20 -2.63 9.17 3.23
N SER A 21 -2.15 10.28 3.78
CA SER A 21 -1.70 10.33 5.19
C SER A 21 -2.86 10.07 6.17
N ALA A 22 -4.05 10.62 5.89
CA ALA A 22 -5.25 10.38 6.67
C ALA A 22 -5.73 8.91 6.58
N LEU A 23 -5.65 8.30 5.40
CA LEU A 23 -5.94 6.87 5.22
C LEU A 23 -4.97 5.97 6.01
N MET A 24 -3.68 6.31 6.02
CA MET A 24 -2.68 5.60 6.83
C MET A 24 -2.94 5.80 8.33
N ALA A 25 -3.20 7.03 8.76
CA ALA A 25 -3.43 7.37 10.17
C ALA A 25 -4.69 6.73 10.75
N ASN A 26 -5.77 6.63 9.96
CA ASN A 26 -7.02 6.00 10.39
C ASN A 26 -6.98 4.47 10.36
N GLY A 27 -5.84 3.85 10.01
CA GLY A 27 -5.77 2.41 9.73
C GLY A 27 -6.65 1.99 8.54
N ALA A 28 -7.19 2.96 7.80
CA ALA A 28 -8.14 2.80 6.71
C ALA A 28 -7.46 2.44 5.38
N LEU A 29 -6.17 2.07 5.42
CA LEU A 29 -5.55 1.22 4.40
C LEU A 29 -6.37 -0.06 4.13
N GLY A 30 -7.32 -0.41 5.01
CA GLY A 30 -8.32 -1.45 4.75
C GLY A 30 -9.33 -1.17 3.63
N SER A 31 -9.31 0.00 2.99
CA SER A 31 -9.94 0.20 1.69
C SER A 31 -8.88 0.28 0.59
N PRO A 32 -8.30 -0.87 0.17
CA PRO A 32 -7.21 -0.90 -0.82
C PRO A 32 -7.59 -0.21 -2.14
N GLU A 33 -8.87 -0.26 -2.53
CA GLU A 33 -9.39 0.43 -3.71
C GLU A 33 -9.24 1.96 -3.63
N LYS A 34 -9.60 2.55 -2.48
CA LYS A 34 -9.48 4.01 -2.27
C LYS A 34 -8.03 4.45 -2.25
N ALA A 35 -7.18 3.68 -1.60
CA ALA A 35 -5.75 3.97 -1.54
C ALA A 35 -5.07 3.81 -2.91
N LEU A 36 -5.46 2.81 -3.71
CA LEU A 36 -5.00 2.65 -5.10
C LEU A 36 -5.38 3.85 -5.97
N ALA A 37 -6.63 4.32 -5.87
CA ALA A 37 -7.09 5.49 -6.62
C ALA A 37 -6.25 6.74 -6.31
N LEU A 38 -5.95 6.98 -5.03
CA LEU A 38 -5.13 8.11 -4.61
C LEU A 38 -3.67 7.99 -5.04
N ILE A 39 -3.08 6.78 -5.03
CA ILE A 39 -1.71 6.56 -5.52
C ILE A 39 -1.63 6.82 -7.04
N ASN A 40 -2.62 6.35 -7.80
CA ASN A 40 -2.68 6.60 -9.24
C ASN A 40 -2.82 8.10 -9.54
N GLU A 41 -3.66 8.80 -8.78
CA GLU A 41 -3.80 10.26 -8.89
C GLU A 41 -2.49 10.98 -8.51
N LEU A 42 -1.78 10.52 -7.47
CA LEU A 42 -0.49 11.06 -7.06
C LEU A 42 0.59 10.87 -8.16
N GLU A 43 0.63 9.69 -8.79
CA GLU A 43 1.56 9.39 -9.89
C GLU A 43 1.31 10.32 -11.08
N GLN A 44 0.04 10.44 -11.51
CA GLN A 44 -0.37 11.32 -12.61
C GLN A 44 -0.05 12.78 -12.34
N LEU A 45 -0.30 13.25 -11.11
CA LEU A 45 -0.01 14.63 -10.70
C LEU A 45 1.49 14.91 -10.57
N SER A 46 2.31 13.89 -10.29
CA SER A 46 3.77 14.06 -10.18
C SER A 46 4.45 14.24 -11.54
N GLN A 47 3.81 13.93 -12.67
CA GLN A 47 4.38 14.04 -14.02
C GLN A 47 5.81 13.47 -14.15
N GLY A 48 6.12 12.37 -13.46
CA GLY A 48 7.44 11.72 -13.52
C GLY A 48 8.54 12.39 -12.69
N SER A 49 8.22 13.40 -11.87
CA SER A 49 9.16 13.98 -10.91
C SER A 49 9.42 13.09 -9.68
N ALA A 50 8.57 12.07 -9.46
CA ALA A 50 8.76 11.04 -8.45
C ALA A 50 9.12 9.70 -9.10
N ASP A 51 9.99 8.94 -8.44
CA ASP A 51 10.48 7.64 -8.93
C ASP A 51 9.29 6.66 -9.09
N PRO A 52 9.08 6.06 -10.29
CA PRO A 52 8.05 5.04 -10.52
C PRO A 52 8.11 3.88 -9.51
N ARG A 53 9.32 3.55 -9.03
CA ARG A 53 9.51 2.50 -8.01
C ARG A 53 8.83 2.84 -6.70
N TYR A 54 8.75 4.11 -6.33
CA TYR A 54 8.06 4.54 -5.12
C TYR A 54 6.56 4.21 -5.18
N PHE A 55 5.90 4.56 -6.29
CA PHE A 55 4.48 4.25 -6.49
C PHE A 55 4.24 2.75 -6.60
N GLN A 56 5.15 2.02 -7.25
CA GLN A 56 5.05 0.56 -7.33
C GLN A 56 5.15 -0.10 -5.94
N THR A 57 6.07 0.35 -5.09
CA THR A 57 6.17 -0.19 -3.72
C THR A 57 4.93 0.13 -2.90
N LEU A 58 4.35 1.34 -3.04
CA LEU A 58 3.09 1.67 -2.37
C LEU A 58 1.94 0.77 -2.83
N ARG A 59 1.83 0.47 -4.13
CA ARG A 59 0.83 -0.48 -4.67
C ARG A 59 1.04 -1.88 -4.11
N ASN A 60 2.28 -2.36 -4.08
CA ASN A 60 2.61 -3.70 -3.55
C ASN A 60 2.29 -3.81 -2.05
N MET A 61 2.56 -2.76 -1.27
CA MET A 61 2.20 -2.70 0.16
C MET A 61 0.68 -2.72 0.36
N LEU A 62 -0.07 -1.98 -0.46
CA LEU A 62 -1.54 -2.02 -0.41
C LEU A 62 -2.11 -3.38 -0.77
N GLU A 63 -1.61 -4.00 -1.83
CA GLU A 63 -2.05 -5.34 -2.24
C GLU A 63 -1.76 -6.38 -1.16
N SER A 64 -0.57 -6.31 -0.56
CA SER A 64 -0.18 -7.20 0.53
C SER A 64 -1.05 -6.99 1.77
N THR A 65 -1.37 -5.73 2.11
CA THR A 65 -2.28 -5.39 3.22
C THR A 65 -3.70 -5.90 2.97
N ALA A 66 -4.21 -5.75 1.75
CA ALA A 66 -5.52 -6.27 1.34
C ALA A 66 -5.60 -7.78 1.48
N LYS A 67 -4.57 -8.50 1.02
CA LYS A 67 -4.47 -9.96 1.16
C LYS A 67 -4.45 -10.39 2.63
N VAL A 68 -3.69 -9.70 3.49
CA VAL A 68 -3.68 -9.97 4.94
C VAL A 68 -5.07 -9.84 5.54
N GLN A 69 -5.82 -8.80 5.19
CA GLN A 69 -7.18 -8.60 5.69
C GLN A 69 -8.16 -9.66 5.20
N ALA A 70 -8.12 -9.99 3.90
CA ALA A 70 -8.95 -11.04 3.32
C ALA A 70 -8.68 -12.41 3.97
N LEU A 71 -7.41 -12.77 4.13
CA LEU A 71 -6.98 -13.99 4.81
C LEU A 71 -7.37 -14.01 6.29
N SER A 72 -7.26 -12.88 6.98
CA SER A 72 -7.69 -12.77 8.39
C SER A 72 -9.20 -12.92 8.55
N ALA A 73 -9.99 -12.34 7.64
CA ALA A 73 -11.44 -12.51 7.62
C ALA A 73 -11.86 -13.94 7.28
N GLU A 74 -11.17 -14.59 6.34
CA GLU A 74 -11.36 -16.01 6.02
C GLU A 74 -11.02 -16.90 7.22
N LEU A 75 -9.89 -16.64 7.88
CA LEU A 75 -9.45 -17.34 9.09
C LEU A 75 -10.50 -17.26 10.20
N GLN A 76 -11.07 -16.07 10.43
CA GLN A 76 -12.13 -15.88 11.43
C GLN A 76 -13.37 -16.69 11.08
N LYS A 77 -13.78 -16.74 9.81
CA LYS A 77 -14.94 -17.52 9.36
C LYS A 77 -14.77 -19.03 9.58
N ILE A 78 -13.58 -19.55 9.30
CA ILE A 78 -13.30 -20.99 9.41
C ILE A 78 -12.72 -21.41 10.77
N SER A 79 -12.48 -20.46 11.68
CA SER A 79 -11.84 -20.70 12.98
C SER A 79 -12.61 -21.68 13.88
N GLY A 80 -13.94 -21.64 13.83
CA GLY A 80 -14.82 -22.53 14.59
C GLY A 80 -15.21 -23.83 13.89
N SER A 81 -14.76 -24.05 12.65
CA SER A 81 -15.09 -25.25 11.89
C SER A 81 -14.14 -26.40 12.22
N SER A 82 -14.71 -27.60 12.35
CA SER A 82 -13.99 -28.87 12.59
C SER A 82 -13.87 -29.72 11.33
N LYS A 83 -14.28 -29.20 10.17
CA LYS A 83 -14.16 -29.95 8.92
C LYS A 83 -12.68 -30.08 8.52
N PRO A 84 -12.27 -31.23 7.98
CA PRO A 84 -10.88 -31.45 7.58
C PRO A 84 -10.39 -30.45 6.51
N GLU A 85 -11.29 -30.05 5.60
CA GLU A 85 -11.04 -28.99 4.60
C GLU A 85 -10.72 -27.63 5.24
N ASP A 86 -11.47 -27.25 6.28
CA ASP A 86 -11.27 -25.98 7.00
C ASP A 86 -10.02 -26.00 7.87
N ILE A 87 -9.65 -27.16 8.42
CA ILE A 87 -8.39 -27.34 9.17
C ILE A 87 -7.19 -27.19 8.24
N ALA A 88 -7.21 -27.83 7.08
CA ALA A 88 -6.16 -27.69 6.07
C ALA A 88 -6.05 -26.24 5.58
N ARG A 89 -7.20 -25.62 5.29
CA ARG A 89 -7.26 -24.22 4.86
C ARG A 89 -6.73 -23.25 5.91
N ARG A 90 -7.01 -23.49 7.20
CA ARG A 90 -6.48 -22.68 8.31
C ARG A 90 -4.96 -22.69 8.34
N GLN A 91 -4.33 -23.86 8.20
CA GLN A 91 -2.87 -23.98 8.16
C GLN A 91 -2.28 -23.25 6.96
N GLU A 92 -2.92 -23.36 5.80
CA GLU A 92 -2.50 -22.66 4.58
C GLU A 92 -2.61 -21.13 4.74
N ILE A 93 -3.73 -20.63 5.27
CA ILE A 93 -3.92 -19.19 5.54
C ILE A 93 -2.84 -18.67 6.50
N LEU A 94 -2.52 -19.40 7.57
CA LEU A 94 -1.47 -19.00 8.52
C LEU A 94 -0.09 -18.93 7.84
N SER A 95 0.23 -19.88 6.96
CA SER A 95 1.47 -19.86 6.18
C SER A 95 1.52 -18.65 5.24
N GLN A 96 0.44 -18.36 4.52
CA GLN A 96 0.34 -17.19 3.64
C GLN A 96 0.46 -15.87 4.41
N LEU A 97 -0.14 -15.78 5.60
CA LEU A 97 -0.02 -14.61 6.48
C LEU A 97 1.44 -14.39 6.94
N GLN A 98 2.17 -15.46 7.28
CA GLN A 98 3.60 -15.36 7.62
C GLN A 98 4.42 -14.85 6.44
N GLN A 99 4.23 -15.42 5.25
CA GLN A 99 4.94 -14.99 4.04
C GLN A 99 4.65 -13.52 3.69
N LEU A 100 3.39 -13.10 3.79
CA LEU A 100 2.99 -11.71 3.56
C LEU A 100 3.60 -10.77 4.60
N SER A 101 3.67 -11.17 5.87
CA SER A 101 4.33 -10.37 6.91
C SER A 101 5.82 -10.16 6.59
N THR A 102 6.55 -11.21 6.23
CA THR A 102 7.96 -11.11 5.84
C THR A 102 8.14 -10.20 4.62
N ARG A 103 7.27 -10.32 3.62
CA ARG A 103 7.31 -9.50 2.41
C ARG A 103 7.04 -8.03 2.71
N ILE A 104 6.01 -7.72 3.49
CA ILE A 104 5.68 -6.34 3.90
C ILE A 104 6.84 -5.72 4.67
N SER A 105 7.47 -6.46 5.59
CA SER A 105 8.64 -5.98 6.33
C SER A 105 9.84 -5.72 5.42
N ALA A 106 10.09 -6.56 4.43
CA ALA A 106 11.15 -6.35 3.44
C ALA A 106 10.87 -5.14 2.54
N GLU A 107 9.64 -5.01 2.03
CA GLU A 107 9.21 -3.87 1.21
C GLU A 107 9.26 -2.55 2.01
N ALA A 108 8.93 -2.57 3.30
CA ALA A 108 9.06 -1.42 4.19
C ALA A 108 10.52 -1.00 4.41
N ALA A 109 11.41 -1.98 4.58
CA ALA A 109 12.86 -1.75 4.71
C ALA A 109 13.45 -1.18 3.42
N ASP A 110 13.02 -1.68 2.25
CA ASP A 110 13.42 -1.16 0.94
C ASP A 110 12.90 0.27 0.70
N LEU A 111 11.67 0.57 1.14
CA LEU A 111 11.13 1.93 1.05
C LEU A 111 11.94 2.90 1.93
N GLN A 112 12.33 2.49 3.14
CA GLN A 112 13.17 3.29 4.04
C GLN A 112 14.60 3.45 3.51
N SER A 113 15.18 2.42 2.90
CA SER A 113 16.54 2.47 2.33
C SER A 113 16.58 3.30 1.05
N GLY A 114 15.55 3.19 0.20
CA GLY A 114 15.36 4.00 -1.00
C GLY A 114 15.11 5.48 -0.68
N ALA A 115 14.28 5.78 0.33
CA ALA A 115 14.06 7.14 0.80
C ALA A 115 15.34 7.79 1.35
N ARG A 116 16.19 7.03 2.07
CA ARG A 116 17.51 7.51 2.54
C ARG A 116 18.46 7.79 1.38
N ARG A 117 18.44 6.98 0.32
CA ARG A 117 19.25 7.22 -0.88
C ARG A 117 18.79 8.46 -1.66
N ALA A 118 17.48 8.67 -1.81
CA ALA A 118 16.94 9.88 -2.44
C ALA A 118 17.25 11.15 -1.63
N ALA A 119 17.23 11.09 -0.29
CA ALA A 119 17.59 12.21 0.57
C ALA A 119 19.08 12.60 0.49
N ASN A 120 19.96 11.64 0.19
CA ASN A 120 21.40 11.91 -0.01
C ASN A 120 21.75 12.32 -1.44
N ALA A 121 20.96 11.95 -2.45
CA ALA A 121 21.18 12.35 -3.84
C ALA A 121 20.83 13.83 -4.13
N GLY A 122 20.05 14.48 -3.24
CA GLY A 122 19.76 15.93 -3.31
C GLY A 122 20.78 16.82 -2.61
N LYS A 123 21.87 16.26 -2.09
CA LYS A 123 23.00 16.98 -1.48
C LYS A 123 24.31 16.59 -2.18
N SER A 124 24.48 17.01 -3.43
CA SER A 124 25.79 17.08 -4.08
C SER A 124 25.79 18.21 -5.10
#